data_AF-A0A4U6CAI7-F1
#
_entry.id   AF-A0A4U6CAI7-F1
#
_cell.length_a   1.000
_cell.length_b   1.000
_cell.length_c   1.000
_cell.angle_alpha   90.00
_cell.angle_beta   90.00
_cell.angle_gamma   90.00
#
_symmetry.space_group_name_H-M   'P 1'
#
loop_
_entity.id
_entity.type
_entity.pdbx_description
1 polymer ?
#
loop_
_entity_poly.entity_id
_entity_poly.type
_entity_poly.pdbx_seq_one_letter_code
_entity_poly.pdbx_strand_id
1 'polypeptide(L)'
;MKVTNNSKALQGVYSAKGVIYLKPGETKEITFSDVGARQARRLPFLKLEGSPQRAAVPEVERTPAEVLAMAEDGSVPFMAFKAAAAKLLGAATPTKKDEIVAALVELGNKG
;
A
#
# COMPACT_ATOMS: atom_id res chain seq x y z
N MET A 1 -7.38 -1.67 -4.99
CA MET A 1 -7.14 -1.08 -6.34
C MET A 1 -8.46 -0.72 -6.96
N LYS A 2 -8.54 0.42 -7.67
CA LYS A 2 -9.75 0.80 -8.40
C LYS A 2 -9.68 0.25 -9.83
N VAL A 3 -10.77 -0.36 -10.27
CA VAL A 3 -10.89 -0.95 -11.61
C VAL A 3 -12.09 -0.32 -12.27
N THR A 4 -11.88 0.25 -13.44
CA THR A 4 -12.93 0.79 -14.28
C THR A 4 -13.04 -0.06 -15.55
N ASN A 5 -14.26 -0.50 -15.85
CA ASN A 5 -14.55 -1.16 -17.12
C ASN A 5 -14.86 -0.11 -18.18
N ASN A 6 -13.97 0.08 -19.15
CA ASN A 6 -14.17 0.98 -20.29
C ASN A 6 -14.71 0.27 -21.53
N SER A 7 -15.01 -1.02 -21.45
CA SER A 7 -15.63 -1.77 -22.54
C SER A 7 -17.13 -1.50 -22.62
N LYS A 8 -17.72 -1.75 -23.79
CA LYS A 8 -19.18 -1.71 -24.00
C LYS A 8 -19.90 -2.95 -23.46
N ALA A 9 -19.17 -3.93 -22.91
CA ALA A 9 -19.70 -5.20 -22.44
C ALA A 9 -19.50 -5.36 -20.92
N LEU A 10 -20.28 -6.27 -20.32
CA LEU A 10 -20.04 -6.69 -18.93
C LEU A 10 -18.69 -7.43 -18.86
N GLN A 11 -17.79 -6.98 -17.98
CA GLN A 11 -16.49 -7.61 -17.80
C GLN A 11 -16.41 -8.31 -16.46
N GLY A 12 -15.98 -9.58 -16.49
CA GLY A 12 -15.64 -10.35 -15.30
C GLY A 12 -14.17 -10.13 -14.95
N VAL A 13 -13.90 -9.72 -13.72
CA VAL A 13 -12.56 -9.44 -13.22
C VAL A 13 -12.26 -10.37 -12.04
N TYR A 14 -11.18 -11.14 -12.16
CA TYR A 14 -10.75 -12.07 -11.11
C TYR A 14 -10.14 -11.31 -9.93
N SER A 15 -10.91 -11.20 -8.84
CA SER A 15 -10.46 -10.67 -7.56
C SER A 15 -9.94 -11.78 -6.64
N ALA A 16 -9.32 -11.39 -5.52
CA ALA A 16 -8.91 -12.31 -4.47
C ALA A 16 -10.07 -13.08 -3.82
N LYS A 17 -11.31 -12.56 -3.91
CA LYS A 17 -12.52 -13.18 -3.35
C LYS A 17 -13.36 -13.93 -4.41
N GLY A 18 -12.92 -13.98 -5.66
CA GLY A 18 -13.66 -14.55 -6.79
C GLY A 18 -13.88 -13.56 -7.93
N VAL A 19 -14.74 -13.91 -8.88
CA VAL A 19 -15.02 -13.05 -10.05
C VAL A 19 -15.97 -11.93 -9.68
N ILE A 20 -15.56 -10.69 -9.91
CA ILE A 20 -16.39 -9.50 -9.77
C ILE A 20 -16.78 -9.01 -11.16
N TYR A 21 -18.08 -8.80 -11.36
CA TYR A 21 -18.60 -8.24 -12.61
C TYR A 21 -18.67 -6.72 -12.51
N LEU A 22 -18.15 -6.06 -13.55
CA LEU A 22 -18.19 -4.62 -13.75
C LEU A 22 -19.01 -4.30 -15.01
N LYS A 23 -20.03 -3.46 -14.87
CA LYS A 23 -20.78 -2.91 -16.00
C LYS A 23 -19.94 -1.91 -16.80
N PRO A 24 -20.29 -1.62 -18.06
CA PRO A 24 -19.67 -0.54 -18.83
C PRO A 24 -19.68 0.78 -18.06
N GLY A 25 -18.51 1.42 -17.91
CA GLY A 25 -18.31 2.67 -17.16
C GLY A 25 -18.25 2.52 -15.64
N GLU A 26 -18.50 1.33 -15.09
CA GLU A 26 -18.51 1.11 -13.65
C GLU A 26 -17.07 1.06 -13.09
N THR A 27 -16.85 1.78 -11.99
CA THR A 27 -15.59 1.74 -11.24
C THR A 27 -15.85 1.08 -9.89
N LYS A 28 -15.10 0.02 -9.57
CA LYS A 28 -15.14 -0.62 -8.26
C LYS A 28 -13.76 -0.76 -7.66
N GLU A 29 -13.72 -0.66 -6.35
CA GLU A 29 -12.54 -1.05 -5.60
C GLU A 29 -12.50 -2.57 -5.43
N ILE A 30 -11.43 -3.17 -5.95
CA ILE A 30 -11.23 -4.61 -5.97
C ILE A 30 -9.88 -4.92 -5.34
N THR A 31 -9.89 -5.91 -4.45
CA THR A 31 -8.68 -6.54 -3.91
C THR A 31 -8.24 -7.62 -4.89
N PHE A 32 -7.07 -7.46 -5.48
CA PHE A 32 -6.46 -8.46 -6.35
C PHE A 32 -5.32 -9.17 -5.64
N SER A 33 -5.02 -10.39 -6.09
CA SER A 33 -3.69 -10.97 -5.90
C SER A 33 -2.67 -10.29 -6.85
N ASP A 34 -1.38 -10.37 -6.53
CA ASP A 34 -0.32 -9.79 -7.37
C ASP A 34 -0.37 -10.29 -8.83
N VAL A 35 -0.74 -11.56 -9.03
CA VAL A 35 -0.89 -12.16 -10.36
C VAL A 35 -2.15 -11.66 -11.07
N GLY A 36 -3.28 -11.60 -10.36
CA GLY A 36 -4.55 -11.10 -10.92
C GLY A 36 -4.47 -9.63 -11.33
N ALA A 37 -3.75 -8.82 -10.55
CA ALA A 37 -3.48 -7.42 -10.86
C ALA A 37 -2.66 -7.24 -12.14
N ARG A 38 -1.61 -8.04 -12.32
CA ARG A 38 -0.78 -8.00 -13.53
C ARG A 38 -1.56 -8.40 -14.77
N GLN A 39 -2.41 -9.42 -14.69
CA GLN A 39 -3.25 -9.82 -15.82
C GLN A 39 -4.27 -8.72 -16.17
N ALA A 40 -4.96 -8.17 -15.18
CA ALA A 40 -5.94 -7.11 -15.39
C ALA A 40 -5.33 -5.84 -16.01
N ARG A 41 -4.09 -5.48 -15.65
CA ARG A 41 -3.33 -4.37 -16.27
C ARG A 41 -3.02 -4.54 -17.75
N ARG A 42 -2.99 -5.79 -18.25
CA ARG A 42 -2.72 -6.08 -19.67
C ARG A 42 -3.96 -5.95 -20.54
N LEU A 43 -5.14 -5.84 -19.93
CA LEU A 43 -6.40 -5.74 -20.65
C LEU A 43 -6.66 -4.27 -21.02
N PRO A 44 -6.66 -3.90 -22.31
CA PRO A 44 -6.78 -2.50 -22.73
C PRO A 44 -8.16 -1.89 -22.43
N PHE A 45 -9.15 -2.74 -22.17
CA PHE A 45 -10.52 -2.34 -21.85
C PHE A 45 -10.77 -2.17 -20.35
N LEU A 46 -9.78 -2.46 -19.49
CA LEU A 46 -9.84 -2.22 -18.05
C LEU A 46 -8.81 -1.15 -17.67
N LYS A 47 -9.27 -0.08 -17.03
CA LYS A 47 -8.39 0.92 -16.43
C LYS A 47 -8.19 0.58 -14.96
N LEU A 48 -6.95 0.31 -14.57
CA LEU A 48 -6.59 0.04 -13.18
C LEU A 48 -5.88 1.26 -12.62
N GLU A 49 -6.48 1.90 -11.62
CA GLU A 49 -5.91 3.04 -10.91
C GLU A 49 -5.53 2.62 -9.48
N GLY A 50 -4.30 2.96 -9.10
CA GLY A 50 -3.64 2.51 -7.87
C GLY A 50 -2.71 1.32 -8.10
N SER A 51 -1.68 1.17 -7.28
CA SER A 51 -0.75 0.03 -7.29
C SER A 51 -1.46 -1.25 -6.83
N PRO A 52 -1.09 -2.46 -7.30
CA PRO A 52 -1.50 -3.67 -6.62
C PRO A 52 -1.16 -3.49 -5.16
N GLN A 53 -2.16 -3.66 -4.29
CA GLN A 53 -1.89 -3.86 -2.89
C GLN A 53 -1.18 -5.22 -2.83
N ARG A 54 0.12 -5.25 -3.16
CA ARG A 54 1.04 -6.27 -2.66
C ARG A 54 0.86 -6.17 -1.18
N ALA A 55 0.08 -7.09 -0.59
CA ALA A 55 -0.48 -7.02 0.76
C ALA A 55 0.20 -5.88 1.51
N ALA A 56 -0.35 -4.67 1.38
CA ALA A 56 0.09 -3.61 2.25
C ALA A 56 -0.34 -4.21 3.57
N VAL A 57 0.64 -4.71 4.35
CA VAL A 57 0.51 -4.77 5.80
C VAL A 57 -0.30 -3.54 6.14
N PRO A 58 -1.53 -3.74 6.66
CA PRO A 58 -2.58 -2.73 6.60
C PRO A 58 -1.95 -1.40 6.95
N GLU A 59 -2.22 -0.40 6.11
CA GLU A 59 -1.85 0.99 6.35
C GLU A 59 -2.71 1.48 7.52
N VAL A 60 -2.54 0.84 8.66
CA VAL A 60 -2.71 1.40 9.98
C VAL A 60 -1.68 2.52 10.00
N GLU A 61 -2.15 3.75 10.20
CA GLU A 61 -1.29 4.86 10.52
C GLU A 61 -0.43 4.44 11.72
N ARG A 62 0.77 3.94 11.44
CA ARG A 62 1.62 3.39 12.48
C ARG A 62 2.00 4.53 13.39
N THR A 63 1.78 4.36 14.68
CA THR A 63 2.22 5.33 15.67
C THR A 63 3.75 5.41 15.68
N PRO A 64 4.35 6.52 16.14
CA PRO A 64 5.80 6.60 16.33
C PRO A 64 6.36 5.44 17.16
N ALA A 65 5.60 4.95 18.16
CA ALA A 65 5.96 3.82 19.00
C ALA A 65 6.03 2.49 18.23
N GLU A 66 5.08 2.23 17.32
CA GLU A 66 5.10 1.01 16.49
C GLU A 66 6.25 1.03 15.48
N VAL A 67 6.52 2.20 14.88
CA VAL A 67 7.67 2.35 13.97
C VAL A 67 8.98 2.22 14.75
N LEU A 68 9.05 2.72 15.99
CA LEU A 68 10.22 2.54 16.86
C LEU A 68 10.45 1.05 17.16
N ALA A 69 9.39 0.28 17.46
CA ALA A 69 9.49 -1.17 17.66
C ALA A 69 10.03 -1.92 16.42
N MET A 70 9.72 -1.44 15.21
CA MET A 70 10.29 -1.98 13.96
C MET A 70 11.81 -1.75 13.85
N ALA A 71 12.37 -0.78 14.56
CA ALA A 71 13.82 -0.57 14.60
C ALA A 71 14.52 -1.67 15.42
N GLU A 72 13.84 -2.21 16.43
CA GLU A 72 14.35 -3.25 17.32
C GLU A 72 14.09 -4.67 16.80
N ASP A 73 13.12 -4.81 15.89
CA ASP A 73 12.79 -6.07 15.24
C ASP A 73 13.85 -6.47 14.19
N GLY A 74 14.65 -7.48 14.52
CA GLY A 74 15.67 -8.04 13.62
C GLY A 74 15.11 -8.74 12.38
N SER A 75 13.80 -9.01 12.32
CA SER A 75 13.12 -9.53 11.13
C SER A 75 12.74 -8.44 10.13
N VAL A 76 12.76 -7.17 10.55
CA VAL A 76 12.40 -6.02 9.71
C VAL A 76 13.65 -5.45 9.02
N PRO A 77 13.68 -5.40 7.68
CA PRO A 77 14.76 -4.75 6.98
C PRO A 77 14.81 -3.25 7.30
N PHE A 78 16.01 -2.70 7.47
CA PHE A 78 16.20 -1.27 7.74
C PHE A 78 15.49 -0.35 6.73
N MET A 79 15.42 -0.75 5.44
CA MET A 79 14.70 0.00 4.41
C MET A 79 13.18 0.05 4.65
N ALA A 80 12.60 -1.00 5.23
CA ALA A 80 11.18 -1.03 5.59
C ALA A 80 10.90 -0.14 6.81
N PHE A 81 11.76 -0.21 7.83
CA PHE A 81 11.73 0.73 8.97
C PHE A 81 11.86 2.18 8.52
N LYS A 82 12.87 2.50 7.70
CA LYS A 82 13.10 3.85 7.18
C LYS A 82 11.91 4.35 6.35
N ALA A 83 11.30 3.50 5.52
CA ALA A 83 10.11 3.87 4.76
C ALA A 83 8.90 4.16 5.67
N ALA A 84 8.73 3.40 6.76
CA ALA A 84 7.69 3.66 7.75
C ALA A 84 7.95 4.97 8.51
N ALA A 85 9.19 5.22 8.94
CA ALA A 85 9.57 6.47 9.60
C ALA A 85 9.43 7.68 8.68
N ALA A 86 9.71 7.52 7.38
CA ALA A 86 9.58 8.58 6.39
C ALA A 86 8.15 9.08 6.22
N LYS A 87 7.15 8.22 6.47
CA LYS A 87 5.75 8.62 6.47
C LYS A 87 5.38 9.49 7.67
N LEU A 88 6.07 9.33 8.80
CA LEU A 88 5.81 10.08 10.04
C LEU A 88 6.62 11.38 10.12
N LEU A 89 7.90 11.31 9.77
CA LEU A 89 8.85 12.43 9.85
C LEU A 89 8.85 13.30 8.58
N GLY A 90 8.26 12.80 7.48
CA GLY A 90 8.16 13.52 6.22
C GLY A 90 9.51 13.79 5.56
N ALA A 91 9.62 14.94 4.88
CA ALA A 91 10.82 15.31 4.11
C ALA A 91 12.09 15.48 4.98
N ALA A 92 11.95 15.61 6.30
CA ALA A 92 13.06 15.77 7.24
C ALA A 92 13.63 14.44 7.76
N THR A 93 13.23 13.31 7.16
CA THR A 93 13.61 11.99 7.66
C THR A 93 15.12 11.75 7.53
N PRO A 94 15.82 11.48 8.64
CA PRO A 94 17.25 11.21 8.61
C PRO A 94 17.59 9.93 7.84
N THR A 95 18.87 9.74 7.52
CA THR A 95 19.34 8.56 6.77
C THR A 95 19.92 7.47 7.66
N LYS A 96 20.32 7.80 8.89
CA LYS A 96 20.89 6.87 9.87
C LYS A 96 19.83 6.35 10.83
N LYS A 97 19.97 5.09 11.24
CA LYS A 97 19.02 4.41 12.14
C LYS A 97 18.82 5.18 13.45
N ASP A 98 19.91 5.55 14.11
CA ASP A 98 19.86 6.23 15.41
C ASP A 98 19.21 7.62 15.33
N GLU A 99 19.46 8.34 14.24
CA GLU A 99 18.86 9.65 13.98
C GLU A 99 17.35 9.53 13.70
N ILE A 100 16.93 8.51 12.96
CA ILE A 100 15.50 8.21 12.72
C ILE A 100 14.81 7.83 14.04
N VAL A 101 15.45 6.98 14.86
CA VAL A 101 14.94 6.56 16.17
C VAL A 101 14.73 7.76 17.09
N ALA A 102 15.72 8.66 17.18
CA ALA A 102 15.63 9.87 18.00
C ALA A 102 14.47 10.78 17.55
N ALA A 103 14.32 10.98 16.23
CA ALA A 103 13.26 11.79 15.68
C ALA A 103 11.86 11.19 15.92
N LEU A 104 11.72 9.86 15.88
CA LEU A 104 10.47 9.17 16.21
C LEU A 104 10.11 9.31 17.70
N VAL A 105 11.10 9.22 18.60
CA VAL A 105 10.90 9.45 20.04
C VAL A 105 10.45 10.89 20.31
N GLU A 106 11.09 11.88 19.66
CA GLU A 106 10.69 13.28 19.78
C GLU A 106 9.26 13.51 19.28
N LEU A 107 8.90 12.90 18.15
CA LEU A 107 7.55 12.98 17.59
C LEU A 107 6.50 12.35 18.53
N GLY A 108 6.82 11.21 19.15
CA GLY A 108 5.93 10.54 20.12
C GLY A 108 5.74 11.30 21.42
N ASN A 109 6.71 12.12 21.83
CA ASN A 109 6.63 12.97 23.02
C ASN A 109 5.98 14.34 22.76
N LYS A 110 5.71 14.69 21.50
CA LYS A 110 5.09 15.96 21.08
C LYS A 110 3.55 15.91 20.99
N GLY A 111 2.92 14.79 21.37
CA GLY A 111 1.47 14.62 21.48
C GLY A 111 1.01 14.64 22.93
#